data_AF-A0A0K6FXI6-F1
#
_entry.id   AF-A0A0K6FXI6-F1
#
_cell.length_a   1.000
_cell.length_b   1.000
_cell.length_c   1.000
_cell.angle_alpha   90.00
_cell.angle_beta   90.00
_cell.angle_gamma   90.00
#
_symmetry.space_group_name_H-M   'P 1'
#
loop_
_entity.id
_entity.type
_entity.pdbx_description
1 polymer ?
#
loop_
_entity_poly.entity_id
_entity_poly.type
_entity_poly.pdbx_seq_one_letter_code
_entity_poly.pdbx_strand_id
1 'polypeptide(L)'
;MERDPREPGLISLETGAADIIGNDWQRRLDKMFIDNLGKFRKYDVTSVQDLLRALRNKKNHYQDLPDNVKRHLGPLPEGFLSYFTKRFPKLFLHVYTVVEDSTLKLEPMFRSYFALEE
;
A
#
# COMPACT_ATOMS: atom_id res chain seq x y z
N MET A 1 23.12 11.01 -14.48
CA MET A 1 22.79 9.95 -13.51
C MET A 1 21.83 9.01 -14.19
N GLU A 2 22.37 7.93 -14.73
CA GLU A 2 21.60 6.84 -15.32
C GLU A 2 20.79 6.22 -14.18
N ARG A 3 19.46 6.32 -14.26
CA ARG A 3 18.59 5.66 -13.28
C ARG A 3 18.71 4.18 -13.58
N ASP A 4 19.15 3.39 -12.61
CA ASP A 4 19.10 1.93 -12.72
C ASP A 4 17.74 1.49 -13.28
N PRO A 5 17.72 0.50 -14.21
CA PRO A 5 16.48 0.00 -14.75
C PRO A 5 15.59 -0.44 -13.60
N ARG A 6 14.31 -0.03 -13.64
CA ARG A 6 13.35 -0.40 -12.59
C ARG A 6 13.31 -1.92 -12.47
N GLU A 7 13.42 -2.41 -11.24
CA GLU A 7 13.34 -3.84 -10.98
C GLU A 7 12.05 -4.44 -11.60
N PRO A 8 12.10 -5.64 -12.21
CA PRO A 8 10.94 -6.23 -12.89
C PRO A 8 9.69 -6.34 -12.00
N GLY A 9 9.86 -6.58 -10.70
CA GLY A 9 8.77 -6.59 -9.73
C GLY A 9 8.08 -5.22 -9.57
N LEU A 10 8.85 -4.13 -9.61
CA LEU A 10 8.29 -2.77 -9.56
C LEU A 10 7.57 -2.40 -10.86
N ILE A 11 8.06 -2.86 -12.01
CA ILE A 11 7.35 -2.67 -13.28
C ILE A 11 6.00 -3.40 -13.22
N SER A 12 6.00 -4.65 -12.76
CA SER A 12 4.78 -5.46 -12.62
C SER A 12 3.80 -4.82 -11.61
N LEU A 13 4.31 -4.30 -10.49
CA LEU A 13 3.51 -3.61 -9.48
C LEU A 13 2.82 -2.35 -10.02
N GLU A 14 3.47 -1.59 -10.90
CA GLU A 14 2.90 -0.36 -11.49
C GLU A 14 2.08 -0.62 -12.77
N THR A 15 2.10 -1.84 -13.30
CA THR A 15 1.31 -2.19 -14.49
C THR A 15 -0.17 -2.16 -14.16
N GLY A 16 -0.95 -1.35 -14.87
CA GLY A 16 -2.39 -1.19 -14.61
C GLY A 16 -2.73 -0.37 -13.37
N ALA A 17 -1.79 0.39 -12.79
CA ALA A 17 -1.97 1.15 -11.54
C ALA A 17 -3.29 1.94 -11.47
N ALA A 18 -3.67 2.63 -12.55
CA ALA A 18 -4.88 3.44 -12.59
C ALA A 18 -6.17 2.62 -12.33
N ASP A 19 -6.22 1.35 -12.75
CA ASP A 19 -7.38 0.47 -12.50
C ASP A 19 -7.44 -0.01 -11.05
N ILE A 20 -6.29 -0.02 -10.37
CA ILE A 20 -6.13 -0.50 -8.98
C ILE A 20 -6.37 0.64 -7.99
N ILE A 21 -5.75 1.80 -8.21
CA ILE A 21 -5.71 2.91 -7.25
C ILE A 21 -6.40 4.19 -7.75
N GLY A 22 -6.78 4.24 -9.03
CA GLY A 22 -7.26 5.44 -9.70
C GLY A 22 -6.11 6.34 -10.20
N ASN A 23 -6.47 7.45 -10.85
CA ASN A 23 -5.51 8.44 -11.34
C ASN A 23 -4.89 9.30 -10.21
N ASP A 24 -5.47 9.25 -9.02
CA ASP A 24 -5.00 9.94 -7.83
C ASP A 24 -5.57 9.21 -6.61
N TRP A 25 -4.73 8.40 -5.95
CA TRP A 25 -5.18 7.61 -4.81
C TRP A 25 -5.48 8.46 -3.58
N GLN A 26 -4.96 9.69 -3.48
CA GLN A 26 -5.27 10.57 -2.35
C GLN A 26 -6.73 10.98 -2.35
N ARG A 27 -7.35 11.17 -3.52
CA ARG A 27 -8.77 11.53 -3.63
C ARG A 27 -9.73 10.49 -3.08
N ARG A 28 -9.28 9.25 -2.88
CA ARG A 28 -10.06 8.17 -2.26
C ARG A 28 -9.93 8.13 -0.74
N LEU A 29 -8.99 8.89 -0.17
CA LEU A 29 -8.71 8.95 1.26
C LEU A 29 -9.37 10.17 1.89
N ASP A 30 -9.59 10.13 3.20
CA ASP A 30 -10.17 11.26 3.90
C ASP A 30 -9.16 12.40 4.03
N LYS A 31 -9.62 13.64 3.91
CA LYS A 31 -8.78 14.84 3.99
C LYS A 31 -7.90 14.87 5.24
N MET A 32 -8.45 14.49 6.39
CA MET A 32 -7.72 14.42 7.66
C MET A 32 -6.52 13.46 7.61
N PHE A 33 -6.62 12.38 6.84
CA PHE A 33 -5.52 11.44 6.62
C PHE A 33 -4.48 12.01 5.66
N ILE A 34 -4.91 12.67 4.57
CA ILE A 34 -4.04 13.32 3.58
C ILE A 34 -3.20 14.43 4.23
N ASP A 35 -3.83 15.28 5.04
CA ASP A 35 -3.16 16.38 5.76
C ASP A 35 -2.07 15.84 6.72
N ASN A 36 -2.27 14.62 7.25
CA ASN A 36 -1.30 13.93 8.09
C ASN A 36 -0.19 13.23 7.28
N LEU A 37 -0.43 12.86 6.02
CA LEU A 37 0.58 12.27 5.12
C LEU A 37 1.58 13.31 4.61
N GLY A 38 1.10 14.49 4.20
CA GLY A 38 1.90 15.49 3.48
C GLY A 38 2.95 16.24 4.31
N LYS A 39 2.95 16.10 5.64
CA LYS A 39 3.89 16.83 6.52
C LYS A 39 5.36 16.42 6.36
N PHE A 40 5.64 15.16 6.02
CA PHE A 40 7.01 14.62 6.13
C PHE A 40 7.54 13.98 4.84
N ARG A 41 6.67 13.56 3.92
CA ARG A 41 7.09 12.94 2.66
C ARG A 41 6.15 13.33 1.52
N LYS A 42 6.75 13.55 0.35
CA LYS A 42 6.02 13.60 -0.92
C LYS A 42 5.85 12.17 -1.43
N TYR A 43 4.63 11.84 -1.83
CA TYR A 43 4.30 10.58 -2.48
C TYR A 43 3.78 10.87 -3.89
N ASP A 44 4.10 10.01 -4.84
CA ASP A 44 3.48 9.98 -6.15
C ASP A 44 2.06 9.40 -6.03
N VAL A 45 1.07 10.26 -6.32
CA VAL A 45 -0.35 9.92 -6.21
C VAL A 45 -0.85 8.94 -7.29
N THR A 46 0.02 8.61 -8.25
CA THR A 46 -0.27 7.69 -9.35
C THR A 46 0.43 6.33 -9.19
N SER A 47 1.29 6.18 -8.17
CA SER A 47 2.08 4.96 -7.95
C SER A 47 1.46 4.04 -6.90
N VAL A 48 1.38 2.75 -7.23
CA VAL A 48 0.97 1.68 -6.31
C VAL A 48 2.01 1.52 -5.21
N GLN A 49 3.31 1.57 -5.57
CA GLN A 49 4.40 1.48 -4.60
C GLN A 49 4.30 2.58 -3.53
N ASP A 50 4.05 3.82 -3.94
CA ASP A 50 3.96 4.95 -3.02
C ASP A 50 2.70 4.92 -2.17
N LEU A 51 1.58 4.39 -2.69
CA LEU A 51 0.42 4.06 -1.85
C LEU A 51 0.81 3.04 -0.76
N LEU A 52 1.45 1.91 -1.11
CA LEU A 52 1.87 0.91 -0.13
C LEU A 52 2.85 1.47 0.91
N ARG A 53 3.77 2.36 0.48
CA ARG A 53 4.68 3.09 1.39
C ARG A 53 3.91 3.99 2.34
N ALA A 54 2.89 4.72 1.86
CA ALA A 54 2.04 5.55 2.70
C ALA A 54 1.29 4.71 3.75
N LEU A 55 0.71 3.57 3.35
CA LEU A 55 0.01 2.64 4.24
C LEU A 55 0.95 2.09 5.33
N ARG A 56 2.14 1.59 4.93
CA ARG A 56 3.16 1.10 5.87
C ARG A 56 3.58 2.19 6.86
N ASN A 57 3.86 3.39 6.38
CA ASN A 57 4.27 4.51 7.23
C ASN A 57 3.19 4.85 8.27
N LYS A 58 1.91 4.84 7.87
CA LYS A 58 0.81 5.15 8.79
C LYS A 58 0.50 4.03 9.77
N LYS A 59 0.69 2.77 9.38
CA LYS A 59 0.65 1.65 10.33
C LYS A 59 1.75 1.79 11.38
N ASN A 60 2.99 2.06 10.96
CA ASN A 60 4.14 2.15 11.87
C ASN A 60 4.02 3.31 12.88
N HIS A 61 3.48 4.44 12.43
CA HIS A 61 3.26 5.63 13.26
C HIS A 61 1.84 5.72 13.81
N TYR A 62 1.07 4.62 13.82
CA TYR A 62 -0.33 4.65 14.21
C TYR A 62 -0.52 5.21 15.63
N GLN A 63 0.38 4.86 16.56
CA GLN A 63 0.32 5.34 17.94
C GLN A 63 0.55 6.86 18.07
N ASP A 64 1.31 7.45 17.15
CA ASP A 64 1.60 8.89 17.11
C ASP A 64 0.47 9.70 16.43
N LEU A 65 -0.54 9.03 15.88
CA LEU A 65 -1.66 9.71 15.22
C LEU A 65 -2.59 10.38 16.26
N PRO A 66 -3.13 11.57 15.94
CA PRO A 66 -4.21 12.18 16.71
C PRO A 66 -5.43 11.25 16.84
N ASP A 67 -6.13 11.32 17.98
CA ASP A 67 -7.24 10.40 18.29
C ASP A 67 -8.41 10.49 17.30
N ASN A 68 -8.68 11.68 16.77
CA ASN A 68 -9.70 11.86 15.73
C ASN A 68 -9.35 11.10 14.44
N VAL A 69 -8.07 11.04 14.07
CA VAL A 69 -7.58 10.29 12.90
C VAL A 69 -7.67 8.79 13.20
N LYS A 70 -7.25 8.35 14.39
CA LYS A 70 -7.35 6.94 14.81
C LYS A 70 -8.78 6.42 14.76
N ARG A 71 -9.77 7.21 15.22
CA ARG A 71 -11.19 6.85 15.16
C ARG A 71 -11.69 6.66 13.72
N HIS A 72 -11.23 7.47 12.78
CA HIS A 72 -11.61 7.34 11.37
C HIS A 72 -10.96 6.14 10.68
N LEU A 73 -9.69 5.87 10.98
CA LEU A 73 -8.99 4.70 10.46
C LEU A 73 -9.48 3.40 11.09
N GLY A 74 -10.02 3.46 12.31
CA GLY A 74 -10.37 2.30 13.11
C GLY A 74 -9.15 1.70 13.83
N PRO A 75 -9.39 0.81 14.81
CA PRO A 75 -8.33 0.17 15.58
C PRO A 75 -7.50 -0.79 14.71
N LEU A 76 -6.26 -1.04 15.13
CA LEU A 76 -5.44 -2.11 14.56
C LEU A 76 -5.86 -3.48 15.13
N PRO A 77 -5.73 -4.57 14.35
CA PRO A 77 -5.37 -4.60 12.93
C PRO A 77 -6.58 -4.39 12.00
N GLU A 78 -7.76 -4.82 12.40
CA GLU A 78 -8.93 -5.01 11.53
C GLU A 78 -9.53 -3.71 10.99
N GLY A 79 -9.72 -2.70 11.85
CA GLY A 79 -10.30 -1.41 11.45
C GLY A 79 -9.43 -0.71 10.41
N PHE A 80 -8.12 -0.62 10.70
CA PHE A 80 -7.14 -0.05 9.79
C PHE A 80 -7.13 -0.79 8.44
N LEU A 81 -7.11 -2.13 8.45
CA LEU A 81 -7.14 -2.91 7.22
C LEU A 81 -8.43 -2.66 6.41
N SER A 82 -9.59 -2.70 7.09
CA SER A 82 -10.92 -2.47 6.50
C SER A 82 -11.01 -1.10 5.82
N TYR A 83 -10.40 -0.06 6.41
CA TYR A 83 -10.39 1.29 5.86
C TYR A 83 -9.79 1.33 4.44
N PHE A 84 -8.65 0.65 4.23
CA PHE A 84 -7.95 0.65 2.94
C PHE A 84 -8.55 -0.33 1.95
N THR A 85 -8.93 -1.54 2.37
CA THR A 85 -9.51 -2.54 1.45
C THR A 85 -10.86 -2.10 0.89
N LYS A 86 -11.66 -1.33 1.63
CA LYS A 86 -12.89 -0.70 1.11
C LYS A 86 -12.62 0.34 0.02
N ARG A 87 -11.52 1.11 0.12
CA ARG A 87 -11.18 2.20 -0.81
C ARG A 87 -10.40 1.72 -2.04
N PHE A 88 -9.63 0.65 -1.86
CA PHE A 88 -8.79 0.02 -2.88
C PHE A 88 -9.08 -1.49 -2.96
N PRO A 89 -10.29 -1.88 -3.41
CA PRO A 89 -10.73 -3.28 -3.36
C PRO A 89 -9.86 -4.24 -4.18
N LYS A 90 -9.20 -3.75 -5.24
CA LYS A 90 -8.31 -4.56 -6.09
C LYS A 90 -6.87 -4.62 -5.59
N LEU A 91 -6.47 -3.77 -4.64
CA LEU A 91 -5.06 -3.60 -4.26
C LEU A 91 -4.45 -4.88 -3.69
N PHE A 92 -5.20 -5.58 -2.82
CA PHE A 92 -4.69 -6.80 -2.19
C PHE A 92 -4.39 -7.89 -3.24
N LEU A 93 -5.38 -8.20 -4.09
CA LEU A 93 -5.21 -9.21 -5.13
C LEU A 93 -4.12 -8.83 -6.13
N HIS A 94 -4.04 -7.56 -6.53
CA HIS A 94 -2.98 -7.08 -7.42
C HIS A 94 -1.58 -7.28 -6.83
N VAL A 95 -1.38 -6.93 -5.56
CA VAL A 95 -0.09 -7.14 -4.89
C VAL A 95 0.22 -8.63 -4.73
N TYR A 96 -0.80 -9.42 -4.39
CA TYR A 96 -0.67 -10.87 -4.24
C TYR A 96 -0.19 -11.52 -5.54
N THR A 97 -0.85 -11.23 -6.68
CA THR A 97 -0.49 -11.81 -7.99
C THR A 97 0.91 -11.37 -8.43
N VAL A 98 1.28 -10.10 -8.20
CA VAL A 98 2.64 -9.61 -8.52
C VAL A 98 3.72 -10.37 -7.76
N VAL A 99 3.48 -10.69 -6.48
CA VAL A 99 4.44 -11.47 -5.69
C VAL A 99 4.43 -12.94 -6.13
N GLU A 100 3.25 -13.52 -6.36
CA GLU A 100 3.06 -14.90 -6.84
C GLU A 100 3.77 -15.19 -8.18
N ASP A 101 3.69 -14.24 -9.11
CA ASP A 101 4.27 -14.35 -10.45
C ASP A 101 5.78 -14.05 -10.49
N SER A 102 6.36 -13.68 -9.36
CA SER A 102 7.78 -13.32 -9.25
C SER A 102 8.57 -14.31 -8.42
N THR A 103 9.90 -14.16 -8.40
CA THR A 103 10.78 -14.92 -7.50
C THR A 103 10.60 -14.51 -6.03
N LEU A 104 9.92 -13.39 -5.74
CA LEU A 104 9.70 -12.91 -4.38
C LEU A 104 8.91 -13.90 -3.53
N LYS A 105 8.01 -14.71 -4.11
CA LYS A 105 7.28 -15.75 -3.36
C LYS A 105 8.19 -16.76 -2.66
N LEU A 106 9.42 -16.94 -3.16
CA LEU A 106 10.41 -17.86 -2.60
C LEU A 106 11.23 -17.22 -1.46
N GLU A 107 11.22 -15.88 -1.36
CA GLU A 107 11.95 -15.16 -0.32
C GLU A 107 11.36 -15.47 1.07
N PRO A 108 12.19 -15.61 2.11
CA PRO A 108 11.73 -15.97 3.45
C PRO A 108 10.61 -15.07 4.00
N MET A 109 10.61 -13.79 3.63
CA MET A 109 9.61 -12.81 4.05
C MET A 109 8.22 -13.08 3.47
N PHE A 110 8.14 -13.65 2.26
CA PHE A 110 6.87 -13.91 1.58
C PHE A 110 6.45 -15.37 1.63
N ARG A 111 7.39 -16.28 1.88
CA ARG A 111 7.17 -17.73 1.81
C ARG A 111 5.94 -18.19 2.60
N SER A 112 5.68 -17.65 3.79
CA SER A 112 4.52 -18.04 4.61
C SER A 112 3.17 -17.65 4.03
N TYR A 113 3.10 -16.75 3.03
CA TYR A 113 1.84 -16.37 2.37
C TYR A 113 1.53 -17.20 1.12
N PHE A 114 2.51 -17.97 0.61
CA PHE A 114 2.40 -18.74 -0.64
C PHE A 114 2.71 -20.23 -0.47
N ALA A 115 3.38 -20.63 0.61
CA ALA A 115 3.50 -22.03 0.97
C ALA A 115 2.14 -22.53 1.43
N LEU A 116 1.67 -23.61 0.81
CA LEU A 116 0.59 -24.41 1.38
C LEU A 116 1.21 -25.19 2.56
N GLU A 117 0.71 -24.97 3.77
CA GLU A 117 1.01 -25.87 4.89
C GLU A 117 0.36 -27.22 4.56
N GLU A 118 1.17 -28.27 4.41
CA GLU A 118 0.73 -29.67 4.36
C GLU A 118 0.43 -30.19 5.77
#